data_AF-A0A177LJ50-F1
#
_entry.id   AF-A0A177LJ50-F1
#
_cell.length_a   1.000
_cell.length_b   1.000
_cell.length_c   1.000
_cell.angle_alpha   90.00
_cell.angle_beta   90.00
_cell.angle_gamma   90.00
#
_symmetry.space_group_name_H-M   'P 1'
#
loop_
_entity.id
_entity.type
_entity.pdbx_description
1 polymer ?
#
loop_
_entity_poly.entity_id
_entity_poly.type
_entity_poly.pdbx_seq_one_letter_code
_entity_poly.pdbx_strand_id
1 'polypeptide(L)'
;MKANHLLLFLFLFLMSVPACSQTQNKDNKIVLNKTFRTSVGSMCVETNQPKPCAGYTVFLELNFKNDLVLVNEKNENECGVISENKYKTNYSIQGNIVKVEKLTRYGEPLNIKQFLYVKNSLIGKTIEVDRVEKEYVFEEIKIK
;
A
#
# COMPACT_ATOMS: atom_id res chain seq x y z
N MET A 1 45.51 29.84 38.54
CA MET A 1 44.07 29.49 38.61
C MET A 1 43.41 29.74 37.25
N LYS A 2 43.43 28.78 36.32
CA LYS A 2 42.79 28.92 34.98
C LYS A 2 42.20 27.59 34.45
N ALA A 3 42.00 26.59 35.30
CA ALA A 3 41.58 25.25 34.86
C ALA A 3 40.07 24.96 35.02
N ASN A 4 39.29 25.82 35.70
CA ASN A 4 37.89 25.52 36.03
C ASN A 4 36.84 25.94 34.99
N HIS A 5 37.19 26.78 34.01
CA HIS A 5 36.22 27.21 32.99
C HIS A 5 36.13 26.28 31.77
N LEU A 6 37.19 25.52 31.48
CA LEU A 6 37.22 24.63 30.31
C LEU A 6 36.32 23.39 30.50
N LEU A 7 36.24 22.88 31.74
CA LEU A 7 35.39 21.75 32.11
C LEU A 7 33.88 22.10 32.09
N LEU A 8 33.53 23.35 32.40
CA LEU A 8 32.15 23.81 32.39
C LEU A 8 31.60 23.93 30.97
N PHE A 9 32.43 24.37 30.02
CA PHE A 9 32.06 24.45 28.60
C PHE A 9 31.91 23.08 27.95
N LEU A 10 32.71 22.08 28.37
CA LEU A 10 32.62 20.72 27.85
C LEU A 10 31.31 20.02 28.27
N PHE A 11 30.81 20.32 29.48
CA PHE A 11 29.55 19.79 29.98
C PHE A 11 28.31 20.36 29.27
N LEU A 12 28.38 21.62 28.83
CA LEU A 12 27.29 22.27 28.09
C LEU A 12 27.15 21.77 26.64
N PHE A 13 28.24 21.31 26.02
CA PHE A 13 28.22 20.79 24.64
C PHE A 13 27.69 19.35 24.53
N LEU A 14 27.69 18.59 25.64
CA LEU A 14 27.15 17.22 25.69
C LEU A 14 25.61 17.19 25.80
N MET A 15 24.97 18.31 26.16
CA MET A 15 23.52 18.41 26.31
C MET A 15 22.82 18.98 25.06
N SER A 16 23.57 19.37 24.03
CA SER A 16 23.03 19.91 22.78
C SER A 16 22.96 18.88 21.65
N VAL A 17 23.02 17.58 21.93
CA VAL A 17 22.69 16.58 20.92
C VAL A 17 21.19 16.73 20.66
N PRO A 18 20.74 17.22 19.49
CA PRO A 18 19.33 17.15 19.17
C PRO A 18 19.00 15.66 19.17
N ALA A 19 18.22 15.24 20.16
CA ALA A 19 17.55 13.96 20.12
C ALA A 19 16.77 13.98 18.81
N CYS A 20 17.30 13.29 17.79
CA CYS A 20 16.60 13.01 16.55
C CYS A 20 15.29 12.33 16.98
N SER A 21 14.26 13.15 17.13
CA SER A 21 12.92 12.71 17.41
C SER A 21 12.47 12.04 16.13
N GLN A 22 12.80 10.76 16.00
CA GLN A 22 12.05 9.87 15.15
C GLN A 22 10.66 9.76 15.80
N THR A 23 9.83 10.78 15.55
CA THR A 23 8.39 10.64 15.68
C THR A 23 8.00 9.61 14.64
N GLN A 24 8.20 8.33 14.95
CA GLN A 24 7.59 7.25 14.23
C GLN A 24 6.09 7.42 14.46
N ASN A 25 5.44 7.94 13.42
CA ASN A 25 4.03 8.21 13.36
C ASN A 25 3.27 6.94 13.81
N LYS A 26 2.80 6.89 15.07
CA LYS A 26 2.23 5.69 15.70
C LYS A 26 1.07 5.10 14.89
N ASP A 27 0.46 5.92 14.04
CA ASP A 27 -0.68 5.59 13.19
C ASP A 27 -0.31 4.64 12.04
N ASN A 28 0.96 4.54 11.63
CA ASN A 28 1.35 3.67 10.52
C ASN A 28 1.38 2.17 10.87
N LYS A 29 1.39 1.81 12.15
CA LYS A 29 1.51 0.41 12.63
C LYS A 29 0.42 -0.51 12.09
N ILE A 30 -0.72 0.05 11.69
CA ILE A 30 -1.90 -0.71 11.24
C ILE A 30 -1.61 -1.48 9.94
N VAL A 31 -0.90 -0.85 8.99
CA VAL A 31 -0.61 -1.42 7.67
C VAL A 31 0.88 -1.63 7.43
N LEU A 32 1.76 -1.06 8.25
CA LEU A 32 3.20 -1.10 8.04
C LEU A 32 3.72 -2.55 7.89
N ASN A 33 4.48 -2.80 6.83
CA ASN A 33 5.05 -4.09 6.46
C ASN A 33 4.03 -5.20 6.17
N LYS A 34 2.76 -4.85 5.97
CA LYS A 34 1.71 -5.78 5.54
C LYS A 34 1.49 -5.71 4.04
N THR A 35 1.07 -6.84 3.48
CA THR A 35 0.63 -6.93 2.08
C THR A 35 -0.86 -7.24 2.08
N PHE A 36 -1.65 -6.50 1.30
CA PHE A 36 -3.08 -6.76 1.12
C PHE A 36 -3.38 -7.06 -0.34
N ARG A 37 -4.34 -7.95 -0.63
CA ARG A 37 -4.69 -8.33 -2.00
C ARG A 37 -6.19 -8.38 -2.23
N THR A 38 -6.61 -7.94 -3.41
CA THR A 38 -8.00 -8.09 -3.89
C THR A 38 -8.03 -8.37 -5.40
N SER A 39 -9.14 -8.92 -5.89
CA SER A 39 -9.45 -8.94 -7.32
C SER A 39 -10.17 -7.65 -7.72
N VAL A 40 -9.67 -6.95 -8.72
CA VAL A 40 -10.26 -5.68 -9.20
C VAL A 40 -10.98 -5.78 -10.55
N GLY A 41 -10.98 -6.96 -11.15
CA GLY A 41 -11.70 -7.24 -12.37
C GLY A 41 -11.23 -8.53 -13.03
N SER A 42 -11.85 -8.85 -14.15
CA SER A 42 -11.44 -9.94 -15.03
C SER A 42 -11.64 -9.54 -16.47
N MET A 43 -10.92 -10.21 -17.37
CA MET A 43 -11.09 -10.12 -18.82
C MET A 43 -11.16 -11.53 -19.39
N CYS A 44 -12.16 -11.77 -20.23
CA CYS A 44 -12.17 -12.94 -21.11
C CYS A 44 -11.37 -12.60 -22.37
N VAL A 45 -10.60 -13.57 -22.88
CA VAL A 45 -9.85 -13.40 -24.13
C VAL A 45 -10.53 -14.24 -25.20
N GLU A 46 -11.02 -13.57 -26.25
CA GLU A 46 -11.63 -14.25 -27.39
C GLU A 46 -10.61 -15.13 -28.12
N THR A 47 -11.02 -16.36 -28.43
CA THR A 47 -10.16 -17.35 -29.09
C THR A 47 -10.93 -18.09 -30.17
N ASN A 48 -10.27 -18.40 -31.28
CA ASN A 48 -10.91 -19.09 -32.42
C ASN A 48 -11.31 -20.55 -32.11
N GLN A 49 -10.77 -21.11 -31.03
CA GLN A 49 -11.07 -22.45 -30.51
C GLN A 49 -10.98 -22.40 -28.98
N PRO A 50 -11.70 -23.27 -28.24
CA PRO A 50 -11.58 -23.34 -26.79
C PRO A 50 -10.12 -23.51 -26.37
N LYS A 51 -9.58 -22.50 -25.68
CA LYS A 51 -8.23 -22.57 -25.10
C LYS A 51 -8.32 -22.62 -23.59
N PRO A 52 -7.62 -23.57 -22.93
CA PRO A 52 -7.47 -23.52 -21.49
C PRO A 52 -6.81 -22.19 -21.11
N CYS A 53 -7.27 -21.59 -20.01
CA CYS A 53 -6.76 -20.32 -19.50
C CYS A 53 -7.01 -19.10 -20.41
N ALA A 54 -8.00 -19.15 -21.31
CA ALA A 54 -8.44 -18.00 -22.11
C ALA A 54 -9.18 -16.97 -21.24
N GLY A 55 -8.44 -15.96 -20.79
CA GLY A 55 -8.93 -14.95 -19.86
C GLY A 55 -8.02 -14.83 -18.64
N TYR A 56 -8.28 -13.83 -17.80
CA TYR A 56 -7.54 -13.59 -16.57
C TYR A 56 -8.32 -12.75 -15.58
N THR A 57 -7.96 -12.88 -14.31
CA THR A 57 -8.36 -11.99 -13.22
C THR A 57 -7.22 -11.00 -12.95
N VAL A 58 -7.57 -9.75 -12.74
CA VAL A 58 -6.63 -8.72 -12.29
C VAL A 58 -6.67 -8.64 -10.78
N PHE A 59 -5.52 -8.87 -10.17
CA PHE A 59 -5.31 -8.70 -8.74
C PHE A 59 -4.48 -7.45 -8.48
N LEU A 60 -4.84 -6.69 -7.44
CA LEU A 60 -3.98 -5.68 -6.87
C LEU A 60 -3.42 -6.17 -5.55
N GLU A 61 -2.09 -6.16 -5.42
CA GLU A 61 -1.39 -6.33 -4.16
C GLU A 61 -0.79 -4.99 -3.71
N LEU A 62 -1.09 -4.61 -2.47
CA LEU A 62 -0.62 -3.40 -1.82
C LEU A 62 0.34 -3.77 -0.69
N ASN A 63 1.64 -3.57 -0.90
CA ASN A 63 2.66 -3.81 0.11
C ASN A 63 3.10 -2.49 0.73
N PHE A 64 2.65 -2.25 1.95
CA PHE A 64 2.89 -1.01 2.67
C PHE A 64 4.28 -1.01 3.30
N LYS A 65 5.08 0.00 2.96
CA LYS A 65 6.39 0.32 3.56
C LYS A 65 6.27 1.62 4.35
N ASN A 66 7.38 2.11 4.89
CA ASN A 66 7.39 3.27 5.80
C ASN A 66 6.58 4.46 5.27
N ASP A 67 6.92 4.96 4.07
CA ASP A 67 6.38 6.19 3.45
C ASP A 67 5.72 5.96 2.09
N LEU A 68 5.74 4.71 1.61
CA LEU A 68 5.22 4.34 0.30
C LEU A 68 4.47 3.01 0.32
N VAL A 69 3.67 2.79 -0.71
CA VAL A 69 3.05 1.51 -1.05
C VAL A 69 3.70 1.02 -2.34
N LEU A 70 4.21 -0.21 -2.29
CA LEU A 70 4.58 -0.95 -3.50
C LEU A 70 3.29 -1.60 -4.00
N VAL A 71 2.82 -1.15 -5.15
CA VAL A 71 1.63 -1.68 -5.80
C VAL A 71 2.05 -2.66 -6.88
N ASN A 72 1.35 -3.78 -6.92
CA ASN A 72 1.60 -4.83 -7.88
C ASN A 72 0.28 -5.28 -8.51
N GLU A 73 0.10 -4.93 -9.78
CA GLU A 73 -1.04 -5.33 -10.58
C GLU A 73 -0.70 -6.62 -11.33
N LYS A 74 -1.34 -7.72 -10.95
CA LYS A 74 -1.10 -9.05 -11.51
C LYS A 74 -2.29 -9.52 -12.34
N ASN A 75 -2.02 -9.88 -13.57
CA ASN A 75 -2.97 -10.59 -14.41
C ASN A 75 -2.70 -12.08 -14.25
N GLU A 76 -3.64 -12.81 -13.65
CA GLU A 76 -3.48 -14.23 -13.33
C GLU A 76 -4.63 -15.04 -13.93
N ASN A 77 -4.30 -16.22 -14.43
CA ASN A 77 -5.27 -17.22 -14.89
C ASN A 77 -4.93 -18.59 -14.29
N GLU A 78 -5.68 -19.62 -14.67
CA GLU A 78 -5.46 -20.99 -14.19
C GLU A 78 -4.09 -21.55 -14.57
N CYS A 79 -3.43 -20.98 -15.58
CA CYS A 79 -2.11 -21.36 -16.02
C CYS A 79 -0.99 -20.58 -15.29
N GLY A 80 -1.33 -19.58 -14.47
CA GLY A 80 -0.40 -18.80 -13.68
C GLY A 80 -0.44 -17.29 -13.96
N VAL A 81 0.66 -16.60 -13.65
CA VAL A 81 0.79 -15.15 -13.86
C VAL A 81 1.09 -14.88 -15.34
N ILE A 82 0.21 -14.14 -16.00
CA ILE A 82 0.35 -13.74 -17.40
C ILE A 82 1.21 -12.48 -17.52
N SER A 83 0.95 -11.49 -16.67
CA SER A 83 1.69 -10.24 -16.67
C SER A 83 1.63 -9.57 -15.31
N GLU A 84 2.60 -8.70 -15.06
CA GLU A 84 2.76 -8.02 -13.80
C GLU A 84 3.21 -6.57 -14.06
N ASN A 85 2.54 -5.60 -13.43
CA ASN A 85 2.93 -4.20 -13.47
C ASN A 85 3.15 -3.68 -12.04
N LYS A 86 4.38 -3.24 -11.76
CA LYS A 86 4.80 -2.78 -10.44
C LYS A 86 5.07 -1.29 -10.45
N TYR A 87 4.56 -0.58 -9.46
CA TYR A 87 4.86 0.82 -9.27
C TYR A 87 4.82 1.19 -7.78
N LYS A 88 5.33 2.39 -7.48
CA LYS A 88 5.32 2.96 -6.14
C LYS A 88 4.37 4.13 -6.10
N THR A 89 3.71 4.32 -4.97
CA THR A 89 2.85 5.48 -4.70
C THR A 89 2.92 5.83 -3.23
N ASN A 90 2.66 7.08 -2.86
CA ASN A 90 2.61 7.45 -1.46
C ASN A 90 1.26 7.06 -0.85
N TYR A 91 1.25 7.01 0.47
CA TYR A 91 0.03 6.88 1.24
C TYR A 91 0.07 7.73 2.50
N SER A 92 -1.11 8.01 3.04
CA SER A 92 -1.27 8.64 4.34
C SER A 92 -2.30 7.88 5.17
N ILE A 93 -2.21 8.05 6.48
CA ILE A 93 -3.12 7.43 7.44
C ILE A 93 -3.69 8.51 8.35
N GLN A 94 -4.99 8.41 8.60
CA GLN A 94 -5.70 9.22 9.58
C GLN A 94 -6.67 8.31 10.34
N GLY A 95 -6.29 7.91 11.56
CA GLY A 95 -7.06 6.91 12.32
C GLY A 95 -7.04 5.55 11.62
N ASN A 96 -8.21 5.02 11.29
CA ASN A 96 -8.37 3.77 10.52
C ASN A 96 -8.53 4.01 9.01
N ILE A 97 -8.39 5.25 8.54
CA ILE A 97 -8.50 5.57 7.13
C ILE A 97 -7.10 5.55 6.51
N VAL A 98 -6.94 4.78 5.44
CA VAL A 98 -5.70 4.68 4.66
C VAL A 98 -5.99 5.28 3.29
N LYS A 99 -5.23 6.31 2.90
CA LYS A 99 -5.37 6.96 1.59
C LYS A 99 -4.14 6.63 0.74
N VAL A 100 -4.37 6.04 -0.43
CA VAL A 100 -3.33 5.71 -1.41
C VAL A 100 -3.48 6.66 -2.60
N GLU A 101 -2.40 7.31 -3.01
CA GLU A 101 -2.50 8.41 -3.98
C GLU A 101 -2.86 7.93 -5.40
N LYS A 102 -2.28 6.80 -5.82
CA LYS A 102 -2.46 6.24 -7.17
C LYS A 102 -2.69 4.74 -7.10
N LEU A 103 -3.81 4.30 -7.68
CA LEU A 103 -4.05 2.91 -8.04
C LEU A 103 -4.45 2.84 -9.52
N THR A 104 -4.15 1.72 -10.14
CA THR A 104 -4.46 1.43 -11.54
C THR A 104 -5.11 0.08 -11.68
N ARG A 105 -5.83 -0.11 -12.79
CA ARG A 105 -6.36 -1.39 -13.26
C ARG A 105 -6.32 -1.37 -14.78
N TYR A 106 -5.64 -2.33 -15.40
CA TYR A 106 -5.31 -2.33 -16.82
C TYR A 106 -4.46 -1.12 -17.23
N GLY A 107 -3.61 -0.62 -16.31
CA GLY A 107 -2.86 0.63 -16.51
C GLY A 107 -3.69 1.92 -16.36
N GLU A 108 -5.02 1.84 -16.30
CA GLU A 108 -5.92 2.98 -16.13
C GLU A 108 -6.16 3.33 -14.67
N PRO A 109 -6.35 4.61 -14.29
CA PRO A 109 -6.61 5.00 -12.91
C PRO A 109 -7.84 4.30 -12.30
N LEU A 110 -7.65 3.73 -11.11
CA LEU A 110 -8.72 3.13 -10.31
C LEU A 110 -9.22 4.16 -9.27
N ASN A 111 -10.53 4.38 -9.24
CA ASN A 111 -11.17 5.40 -8.38
C ASN A 111 -11.34 4.96 -6.91
N ILE A 112 -10.48 4.07 -6.43
CA ILE A 112 -10.43 3.63 -5.03
C ILE A 112 -9.18 4.25 -4.41
N LYS A 113 -9.30 5.45 -3.85
CA LYS A 113 -8.14 6.15 -3.26
C LYS A 113 -8.12 6.10 -1.73
N GLN A 114 -9.24 5.74 -1.13
CA GLN A 114 -9.43 5.74 0.31
C GLN A 114 -9.98 4.39 0.75
N PHE A 115 -9.39 3.88 1.82
CA PHE A 115 -9.69 2.59 2.41
C PHE A 115 -10.03 2.75 3.87
N LEU A 116 -11.05 2.03 4.32
CA LEU A 116 -11.31 1.82 5.73
C LEU A 116 -10.57 0.55 6.16
N TYR A 117 -9.66 0.67 7.12
CA TYR A 117 -9.03 -0.48 7.74
C TYR A 117 -9.96 -1.09 8.79
N VAL A 118 -10.24 -2.39 8.64
CA VAL A 118 -11.06 -3.15 9.58
C VAL A 118 -10.39 -4.49 9.85
N LYS A 119 -10.00 -4.73 11.12
CA LYS A 119 -9.30 -5.93 11.60
C LYS A 119 -7.98 -6.20 10.87
N ASN A 120 -8.02 -6.82 9.69
CA ASN A 120 -6.88 -7.16 8.84
C ASN A 120 -7.21 -6.98 7.34
N SER A 121 -8.16 -6.11 7.03
CA SER A 121 -8.63 -5.90 5.66
C SER A 121 -8.73 -4.40 5.38
N LEU A 122 -8.45 -4.01 4.14
CA LEU A 122 -8.69 -2.66 3.63
C LEU A 122 -9.93 -2.69 2.76
N ILE A 123 -10.96 -1.94 3.13
CA ILE A 123 -12.22 -1.86 2.41
C ILE A 123 -12.23 -0.55 1.63
N GLY A 124 -12.15 -0.67 0.30
CA GLY A 124 -12.22 0.47 -0.62
C GLY A 124 -13.56 0.50 -1.34
N LYS A 125 -14.12 1.69 -1.56
CA LYS A 125 -15.40 1.88 -2.26
C LYS A 125 -15.24 2.81 -3.44
N THR A 126 -16.00 2.56 -4.50
CA THR A 126 -16.07 3.44 -5.67
C THR A 126 -17.47 3.44 -6.26
N ILE A 127 -17.79 4.45 -7.05
CA ILE A 127 -19.05 4.53 -7.81
C ILE A 127 -18.69 4.27 -9.27
N GLU A 128 -19.20 3.19 -9.84
CA GLU A 128 -19.00 2.87 -11.25
C GLU A 128 -19.94 3.70 -12.15
N VAL A 129 -19.76 3.60 -13.47
CA VAL A 129 -20.43 4.45 -14.48
C VAL A 129 -21.97 4.31 -14.44
N ASP A 130 -22.45 3.15 -14.01
CA ASP A 130 -23.86 2.80 -13.82
C ASP A 130 -24.46 3.31 -12.49
N ARG A 131 -23.68 4.07 -11.71
CA ARG A 131 -23.99 4.54 -10.34
C ARG A 131 -24.11 3.41 -9.32
N VAL A 132 -23.62 2.22 -9.64
CA VAL A 132 -23.54 1.13 -8.67
C VAL A 132 -22.31 1.37 -7.80
N GLU A 133 -22.53 1.35 -6.49
CA GLU A 133 -21.44 1.34 -5.53
C GLU A 133 -20.78 -0.04 -5.56
N LYS A 134 -19.47 -0.05 -5.76
CA LYS A 134 -18.68 -1.26 -5.71
C LYS A 134 -17.69 -1.19 -4.57
N GLU A 135 -17.73 -2.24 -3.76
CA GLU A 135 -16.80 -2.46 -2.65
C GLU A 135 -15.71 -3.44 -3.07
N TYR A 136 -14.48 -3.13 -2.67
CA TYR A 136 -13.31 -3.96 -2.87
C TYR A 136 -12.70 -4.24 -1.49
N VAL A 137 -12.67 -5.52 -1.12
CA VAL A 137 -12.08 -5.97 0.14
C VAL A 137 -10.70 -6.52 -0.17
N PHE A 138 -9.67 -5.83 0.34
CA PHE A 138 -8.29 -6.28 0.24
C PHE A 138 -7.94 -7.03 1.52
N GLU A 139 -7.67 -8.32 1.39
CA GLU A 139 -7.33 -9.18 2.53
C GLU A 139 -5.82 -9.21 2.75
N GLU A 140 -5.40 -9.18 4.02
CA GLU A 140 -3.99 -9.29 4.38
C GLU A 140 -3.43 -10.68 3.99
N ILE A 141 -2.40 -10.68 3.15
CA ILE A 141 -1.60 -11.87 2.87
C ILE A 141 -0.62 -12.08 4.02
N LYS A 142 -0.84 -13.15 4.79
CA LYS A 142 0.13 -13.62 5.77
C LYS A 142 1.24 -14.37 5.04
N ILE A 143 2.38 -13.72 4.87
CA ILE A 143 3.61 -14.40 4.42
C ILE A 143 4.02 -15.32 5.59
N LYS A 144 3.94 -16.64 5.36
CA LYS A 144 4.42 -17.66 6.31
C LYS A 144 5.93 -17.75 6.29
#